data_AF-T0RYS9-F1
#
_entry.id   AF-T0RYS9-F1
#
_cell.length_a   1.000
_cell.length_b   1.000
_cell.length_c   1.000
_cell.angle_alpha   90.00
_cell.angle_beta   90.00
_cell.angle_gamma   90.00
#
_symmetry.space_group_name_H-M   'P 1'
#
loop_
_entity.id
_entity.type
_entity.pdbx_description
1 polymer ?
#
loop_
_entity_poly.entity_id
_entity_poly.type
_entity_poly.pdbx_seq_one_letter_code
_entity_poly.pdbx_strand_id
1 'polypeptide(L)'
;MSADPILLADMTPMLVSPFERFDFVLSDVAFAITSGSGYPGEGGVYVGSRGRLFLSAYRLVYVELDASNRHFRSFSLPLYAIFANHQFRTPLLGRPVYEGVVAPVPGGGLVGHGRFKWTFCSVGFDEFESFYSAAFANSRALHASVMALETPSIVQVPGAEAFQRAPPTTKLAFCSPTNPFTLFVLRQPVRPKCADDHEHKASERV
;
A
#
# COMPACT_ATOMS: atom_id res chain seq x y z
N MET A 1 1.45 4.63 3.00
CA MET A 1 0.87 4.52 1.64
C MET A 1 1.78 3.59 0.89
N SER A 2 1.24 2.74 0.04
CA SER A 2 2.03 1.81 -0.75
C SER A 2 1.20 1.41 -1.97
N ALA A 3 1.75 1.58 -3.17
CA ALA A 3 1.26 0.84 -4.32
C ALA A 3 1.65 -0.62 -4.12
N ASP A 4 0.73 -1.55 -4.41
CA ASP A 4 0.85 -3.00 -4.30
C ASP A 4 1.18 -3.60 -2.91
N PRO A 5 0.50 -3.20 -1.80
CA PRO A 5 0.71 -3.83 -0.50
C PRO A 5 0.68 -5.37 -0.57
N ILE A 6 1.47 -6.03 0.29
CA ILE A 6 1.48 -7.51 0.36
C ILE A 6 0.07 -8.01 0.64
N LEU A 7 -0.36 -8.96 -0.19
CA LEU A 7 -1.62 -9.66 -0.07
C LEU A 7 -1.36 -11.09 0.42
N LEU A 8 -2.26 -11.58 1.27
CA LEU A 8 -2.33 -12.98 1.66
C LEU A 8 -2.90 -13.82 0.50
N ALA A 9 -2.91 -15.15 0.65
CA ALA A 9 -3.38 -16.07 -0.39
C ALA A 9 -4.86 -15.84 -0.80
N ASP A 10 -5.67 -15.33 0.12
CA ASP A 10 -7.08 -14.97 -0.10
C ASP A 10 -7.28 -13.53 -0.62
N MET A 11 -6.18 -12.89 -1.04
CA MET A 11 -6.13 -11.50 -1.51
C MET A 11 -6.54 -10.47 -0.44
N THR A 12 -6.51 -10.85 0.84
CA THR A 12 -6.65 -9.91 1.97
C THR A 12 -5.31 -9.19 2.19
N PRO A 13 -5.30 -7.86 2.37
CA PRO A 13 -4.05 -7.15 2.62
C PRO A 13 -3.42 -7.57 3.95
N MET A 14 -2.10 -7.70 3.97
CA MET A 14 -1.37 -7.95 5.21
C MET A 14 -1.55 -6.77 6.17
N LEU A 15 -1.81 -7.08 7.44
CA LEU A 15 -1.95 -6.10 8.50
C LEU A 15 -0.62 -5.37 8.73
N VAL A 16 -0.68 -4.05 8.89
CA VAL A 16 0.48 -3.21 9.15
C VAL A 16 0.78 -3.05 10.63
N SER A 17 -0.05 -3.58 11.52
CA SER A 17 0.18 -3.52 12.96
C SER A 17 -0.52 -4.70 13.59
N PRO A 18 -0.01 -5.27 14.71
CA PRO A 18 -0.77 -6.25 15.48
C PRO A 18 -2.09 -5.69 16.01
N PHE A 19 -2.24 -4.36 16.06
CA PHE A 19 -3.47 -3.67 16.46
C PHE A 19 -4.33 -3.24 15.26
N GLU A 20 -3.90 -3.48 14.01
CA GLU A 20 -4.74 -3.25 12.85
C GLU A 20 -5.73 -4.41 12.70
N ARG A 21 -6.98 -4.07 12.43
CA ARG A 21 -7.99 -4.98 11.90
C ARG A 21 -8.78 -4.26 10.82
N PHE A 22 -9.34 -5.00 9.87
CA PHE A 22 -10.28 -4.43 8.91
C PHE A 22 -11.68 -4.43 9.53
N ASP A 23 -12.21 -3.23 9.77
CA ASP A 23 -13.53 -3.03 10.35
C ASP A 23 -14.63 -3.09 9.27
N PHE A 24 -14.26 -2.91 8.00
CA PHE A 24 -15.19 -2.97 6.87
C PHE A 24 -14.50 -3.45 5.60
N VAL A 25 -15.22 -4.25 4.81
CA VAL A 25 -14.78 -4.75 3.49
C VAL A 25 -15.94 -4.70 2.52
N LEU A 26 -15.71 -4.15 1.33
CA LEU A 26 -16.71 -4.05 0.28
C LEU A 26 -16.15 -4.51 -1.06
N SER A 27 -16.96 -5.26 -1.81
CA SER A 27 -16.62 -5.70 -3.17
C SER A 27 -17.27 -4.81 -4.23
N ASP A 28 -16.87 -4.99 -5.49
CA ASP A 28 -17.41 -4.24 -6.63
C ASP A 28 -17.24 -2.72 -6.49
N VAL A 29 -16.03 -2.31 -6.13
CA VAL A 29 -15.61 -0.91 -6.09
C VAL A 29 -14.61 -0.66 -7.21
N ALA A 30 -14.70 0.47 -7.91
CA ALA A 30 -13.64 0.94 -8.81
C ALA A 30 -12.80 2.01 -8.12
N PHE A 31 -11.52 2.12 -8.48
CA PHE A 31 -10.58 3.02 -7.86
C PHE A 31 -9.73 3.74 -8.90
N ALA A 32 -9.48 5.02 -8.65
CA ALA A 32 -8.48 5.76 -9.39
C ALA A 32 -7.73 6.68 -8.44
N ILE A 33 -6.43 6.81 -8.64
CA ILE A 33 -5.63 7.88 -8.03
C ILE A 33 -4.62 8.40 -9.05
N THR A 34 -4.51 9.73 -9.10
CA THR A 34 -3.58 10.43 -9.98
C THR A 34 -2.76 11.41 -9.15
N SER A 35 -1.45 11.39 -9.31
CA SER A 35 -0.51 12.36 -8.71
C SER A 35 0.42 12.92 -9.79
N GLY A 36 0.94 14.13 -9.58
CA GLY A 36 1.85 14.81 -10.50
C GLY A 36 1.21 15.90 -11.36
N SER A 37 2.01 16.47 -12.26
CA SER A 37 1.66 17.65 -13.08
C SER A 37 1.01 17.31 -14.43
N GLY A 38 0.91 16.02 -14.78
CA GLY A 38 0.37 15.57 -16.07
C GLY A 38 1.39 15.50 -17.22
N TYR A 39 2.66 15.83 -16.98
CA TYR A 39 3.73 15.62 -17.96
C TYR A 39 4.09 14.12 -18.03
N PRO A 40 4.26 13.52 -19.23
CA PRO A 40 4.65 12.11 -19.37
C PRO A 40 5.93 11.81 -18.59
N GLY A 41 5.87 10.87 -17.64
CA GLY A 41 7.00 10.46 -16.79
C GLY A 41 7.05 11.11 -15.40
N GLU A 42 6.21 12.10 -15.10
CA GLU A 42 6.17 12.80 -13.80
C GLU A 42 4.86 12.57 -13.00
N GLY A 43 4.16 11.47 -13.25
CA GLY A 43 2.88 11.20 -12.58
C GLY A 43 2.69 9.74 -12.19
N GLY A 44 2.18 9.52 -10.97
CA GLY A 44 1.69 8.21 -10.54
C GLY A 44 0.20 8.10 -10.84
N VAL A 45 -0.17 7.24 -11.77
CA VAL A 45 -1.57 6.93 -12.12
C VAL A 45 -1.84 5.47 -11.83
N TYR A 46 -2.74 5.22 -10.90
CA TYR A 46 -3.18 3.87 -10.53
C TYR A 46 -4.69 3.79 -10.70
N VAL A 47 -5.14 2.84 -11.53
CA VAL A 47 -6.55 2.69 -11.89
C VAL A 47 -6.94 1.24 -11.80
N GLY A 48 -8.01 0.97 -11.07
CA GLY A 48 -8.66 -0.32 -10.98
C GLY A 48 -10.14 -0.22 -11.29
N SER A 49 -10.65 -1.19 -12.04
CA SER A 49 -12.02 -1.18 -12.58
C SER A 49 -13.00 -1.95 -11.71
N ARG A 50 -12.53 -3.01 -11.02
CA ARG A 50 -13.39 -3.87 -10.20
C ARG A 50 -12.59 -4.58 -9.11
N GLY A 51 -12.64 -4.04 -7.90
CA GLY A 51 -11.87 -4.54 -6.77
C GLY A 51 -12.63 -4.61 -5.45
N ARG A 52 -11.88 -4.93 -4.41
CA ARG A 52 -12.31 -4.85 -3.01
C ARG A 52 -11.71 -3.63 -2.34
N LEU A 53 -12.52 -2.95 -1.54
CA LEU A 53 -12.14 -1.88 -0.64
C LEU A 53 -12.12 -2.41 0.79
N PHE A 54 -10.98 -2.32 1.45
CA PHE A 54 -10.80 -2.61 2.86
C PHE A 54 -10.62 -1.31 3.63
N LEU A 55 -11.23 -1.22 4.81
CA LEU A 55 -11.09 -0.10 5.73
C LEU A 55 -10.64 -0.61 7.10
N SER A 56 -9.57 0.00 7.61
CA SER A 56 -9.14 -0.12 9.01
C SER A 56 -9.07 1.28 9.64
N ALA A 57 -8.83 1.34 10.95
CA ALA A 57 -8.51 2.59 11.63
C ALA A 57 -7.26 3.33 11.08
N TYR A 58 -6.42 2.65 10.28
CA TYR A 58 -5.18 3.22 9.75
C TYR A 58 -5.29 3.67 8.29
N ARG A 59 -6.00 2.92 7.46
CA ARG A 59 -5.93 3.08 6.00
C ARG A 59 -7.12 2.48 5.27
N LEU A 60 -7.32 2.99 4.06
CA LEU A 60 -8.07 2.34 3.01
C LEU A 60 -7.11 1.47 2.18
N VAL A 61 -7.56 0.30 1.75
CA VAL A 61 -6.81 -0.53 0.80
C VAL A 61 -7.73 -0.96 -0.33
N TYR A 62 -7.36 -0.61 -1.56
CA TYR A 62 -7.95 -1.18 -2.75
C TYR A 62 -7.17 -2.43 -3.17
N VAL A 63 -7.88 -3.49 -3.55
CA VAL A 63 -7.31 -4.70 -4.14
C VAL A 63 -8.04 -5.00 -5.44
N GLU A 64 -7.31 -5.00 -6.55
CA GLU A 64 -7.81 -5.34 -7.87
C GLU A 64 -8.19 -6.82 -7.93
N LEU A 65 -9.41 -7.11 -8.40
CA LEU A 65 -9.88 -8.49 -8.61
C LEU A 65 -9.90 -8.87 -10.09
N ASP A 66 -9.85 -7.89 -11.00
CA ASP A 66 -9.72 -8.17 -12.43
C ASP A 66 -8.30 -8.63 -12.76
N ALA A 67 -8.15 -9.93 -13.03
CA ALA A 67 -6.86 -10.53 -13.40
C ALA A 67 -6.25 -9.92 -14.68
N SER A 68 -7.09 -9.35 -15.56
CA SER A 68 -6.64 -8.72 -16.82
C SER A 68 -5.87 -7.42 -16.59
N ASN A 69 -6.09 -6.74 -15.46
CA ASN A 69 -5.35 -5.53 -15.09
C ASN A 69 -3.96 -5.92 -14.57
N ARG A 70 -2.97 -6.00 -15.47
CA ARG A 70 -1.61 -6.45 -15.14
C ARG A 70 -0.72 -5.36 -14.53
N HIS A 71 -1.13 -4.09 -14.65
CA HIS A 71 -0.31 -2.93 -14.27
C HIS A 71 -0.62 -2.41 -12.88
N PHE A 72 -1.67 -2.91 -12.23
CA PHE A 72 -2.11 -2.44 -10.94
C PHE A 72 -2.76 -3.57 -10.17
N ARG A 73 -2.30 -3.85 -8.94
CA ARG A 73 -2.83 -4.94 -8.12
C ARG A 73 -3.46 -4.45 -6.83
N SER A 74 -2.87 -3.46 -6.18
CA SER A 74 -3.49 -2.89 -4.98
C SER A 74 -2.96 -1.50 -4.67
N PHE A 75 -3.69 -0.74 -3.86
CA PHE A 75 -3.24 0.56 -3.38
C PHE A 75 -3.65 0.76 -1.94
N SER A 76 -2.68 1.11 -1.09
CA SER A 76 -2.91 1.41 0.32
C SER A 76 -2.82 2.91 0.57
N LEU A 77 -3.91 3.50 1.04
CA LEU A 77 -4.08 4.92 1.25
C LEU A 77 -4.32 5.22 2.75
N PRO A 78 -3.34 5.83 3.46
CA PRO A 78 -3.43 6.05 4.89
C PRO A 78 -4.42 7.17 5.22
N LEU A 79 -5.29 6.94 6.20
CA LEU A 79 -6.35 7.88 6.58
C LEU A 79 -5.78 9.22 7.07
N TYR A 80 -4.71 9.20 7.87
CA TYR A 80 -4.12 10.42 8.42
C TYR A 80 -3.61 11.41 7.36
N ALA A 81 -3.29 10.92 6.15
CA ALA A 81 -2.78 11.72 5.05
C ALA A 81 -3.88 12.28 4.14
N ILE A 82 -5.14 11.87 4.33
CA ILE A 82 -6.28 12.40 3.58
C ILE A 82 -6.63 13.79 4.09
N PHE A 83 -6.84 14.72 3.16
CA PHE A 83 -7.22 16.08 3.46
C PHE A 83 -8.67 16.13 3.93
N ALA A 84 -8.97 17.03 4.87
CA ALA A 84 -10.28 17.11 5.51
C ALA A 84 -11.43 17.51 4.54
N ASN A 85 -11.11 18.01 3.34
CA ASN A 85 -12.07 18.40 2.32
C ASN A 85 -12.44 17.27 1.35
N HIS A 86 -12.33 16.01 1.77
CA HIS A 86 -12.85 14.85 1.04
C HIS A 86 -14.39 14.90 0.96
N GLN A 87 -14.98 14.19 -0.01
CA GLN A 87 -16.40 14.30 -0.30
C GLN A 87 -17.03 12.95 -0.67
N PHE A 88 -18.22 12.73 -0.14
CA PHE A 88 -19.15 11.68 -0.55
C PHE A 88 -20.19 12.32 -1.46
N ARG A 89 -20.40 11.75 -2.66
CA ARG A 89 -21.33 12.30 -3.66
C ARG A 89 -22.18 11.20 -4.27
N THR A 90 -23.48 11.41 -4.30
CA THR A 90 -24.45 10.56 -5.02
C THR A 90 -25.03 11.36 -6.18
N PRO A 91 -24.40 11.35 -7.36
CA PRO A 91 -24.86 12.13 -8.50
C PRO A 91 -26.24 11.65 -8.97
N LEU A 92 -27.08 12.57 -9.46
CA LEU A 92 -28.42 12.25 -9.97
C LEU A 92 -28.38 11.21 -11.11
N LEU A 93 -27.33 11.27 -11.92
CA LEU A 93 -27.01 10.30 -12.96
C LEU A 93 -25.60 9.77 -12.71
N GLY A 94 -25.47 8.48 -12.44
CA GLY A 94 -24.20 7.81 -12.22
C GLY A 94 -24.18 6.97 -10.95
N ARG A 95 -22.98 6.55 -10.56
CA ARG A 95 -22.73 5.76 -9.36
C ARG A 95 -22.28 6.66 -8.20
N PRO A 96 -22.58 6.30 -6.93
CA PRO A 96 -22.02 6.98 -5.78
C PRO A 96 -20.49 6.97 -5.79
N VAL A 97 -19.89 8.04 -5.31
CA VAL A 97 -18.43 8.22 -5.30
C VAL A 97 -17.94 8.80 -3.98
N TYR A 98 -16.74 8.38 -3.58
CA TYR A 98 -15.97 8.99 -2.50
C TYR A 98 -14.64 9.48 -3.08
N GLU A 99 -14.36 10.78 -2.94
CA GLU A 99 -13.21 11.41 -3.58
C GLU A 99 -12.54 12.43 -2.67
N GLY A 100 -11.28 12.73 -2.95
CA GLY A 100 -10.50 13.64 -2.11
C GLY A 100 -9.06 13.76 -2.53
N VAL A 101 -8.30 14.48 -1.70
CA VAL A 101 -6.86 14.70 -1.88
C VAL A 101 -6.11 14.00 -0.75
N VAL A 102 -4.98 13.38 -1.07
CA VAL A 102 -4.09 12.75 -0.10
C VAL A 102 -2.68 13.30 -0.25
N ALA A 103 -2.02 13.59 0.86
CA ALA A 103 -0.59 13.89 0.87
C ALA A 103 0.23 12.65 0.49
N PRO A 104 1.31 12.80 -0.30
CA PRO A 104 2.26 11.70 -0.49
C PRO A 104 2.91 11.39 0.86
N VAL A 105 3.22 10.11 1.07
CA VAL A 105 4.04 9.69 2.20
C VAL A 105 5.29 8.99 1.66
N PRO A 106 6.41 9.01 2.41
CA PRO A 106 7.65 8.38 1.97
C PRO A 106 7.44 6.92 1.54
N GLY A 107 8.03 6.53 0.40
CA GLY A 107 7.90 5.17 -0.14
C GLY A 107 6.52 4.81 -0.69
N GLY A 108 5.56 5.75 -0.75
CA GLY A 108 4.17 5.46 -1.09
C GLY A 108 3.78 5.39 -2.56
N GLY A 109 4.73 5.62 -3.48
CA GLY A 109 4.51 5.54 -4.93
C GLY A 109 3.89 6.78 -5.57
N LEU A 110 3.39 7.74 -4.79
CA LEU A 110 2.94 9.04 -5.34
C LEU A 110 4.09 10.03 -5.39
N VAL A 111 4.20 10.74 -6.52
CA VAL A 111 5.21 11.78 -6.78
C VAL A 111 4.80 13.16 -6.26
N GLY A 112 3.60 13.27 -5.71
CA GLY A 112 3.03 14.50 -5.16
C GLY A 112 1.67 14.25 -4.53
N HIS A 113 0.89 15.31 -4.29
CA HIS A 113 -0.48 15.16 -3.82
C HIS A 113 -1.30 14.31 -4.80
N GLY A 114 -1.97 13.29 -4.27
CA GLY A 114 -2.82 12.40 -5.05
C GLY A 114 -4.27 12.85 -4.99
N ARG A 115 -4.95 12.92 -6.14
CA ARG A 115 -6.41 12.99 -6.20
C ARG A 115 -6.94 11.57 -6.37
N PHE A 116 -7.69 11.09 -5.38
CA PHE A 116 -8.27 9.75 -5.42
C PHE A 116 -9.77 9.83 -5.68
N LYS A 117 -10.31 8.72 -6.20
CA LYS A 117 -11.74 8.50 -6.37
C LYS A 117 -12.06 7.01 -6.23
N TRP A 118 -12.98 6.69 -5.35
CA TRP A 118 -13.67 5.40 -5.28
C TRP A 118 -15.05 5.53 -5.90
N THR A 119 -15.43 4.57 -6.74
CA THR A 119 -16.76 4.50 -7.35
C THR A 119 -17.43 3.20 -6.91
N PHE A 120 -18.58 3.32 -6.25
CA PHE A 120 -19.29 2.19 -5.66
C PHE A 120 -20.21 1.59 -6.73
N CYS A 121 -19.85 0.41 -7.26
CA CYS A 121 -20.57 -0.21 -8.37
C CYS A 121 -21.74 -1.10 -7.91
N SER A 122 -21.86 -1.29 -6.60
CA SER A 122 -22.90 -2.06 -5.93
C SER A 122 -23.40 -1.30 -4.69
N VAL A 123 -24.21 -1.96 -3.86
CA VAL A 123 -24.65 -1.47 -2.55
C VAL A 123 -23.47 -1.35 -1.57
N GLY A 124 -23.64 -0.63 -0.46
CA GLY A 124 -22.60 -0.49 0.58
C GLY A 124 -21.99 0.91 0.72
N PHE A 125 -22.47 1.90 -0.05
CA PHE A 125 -21.95 3.27 -0.01
C PHE A 125 -22.22 3.96 1.33
N ASP A 126 -23.47 3.92 1.80
CA ASP A 126 -23.89 4.59 3.04
C ASP A 126 -23.27 3.91 4.27
N GLU A 127 -23.20 2.56 4.26
CA GLU A 127 -22.51 1.80 5.29
C GLU A 127 -21.03 2.15 5.33
N PHE A 128 -20.37 2.19 4.16
CA PHE A 128 -18.97 2.61 4.08
C PHE A 128 -18.76 4.00 4.67
N GLU A 129 -19.60 4.98 4.33
CA GLU A 129 -19.50 6.35 4.87
C GLU A 129 -19.60 6.37 6.39
N SER A 130 -20.51 5.58 6.98
CA SER A 130 -20.66 5.47 8.44
C SER A 130 -19.40 4.90 9.11
N PHE A 131 -18.86 3.78 8.62
CA PHE A 131 -17.63 3.19 9.17
C PHE A 131 -16.40 4.10 8.94
N TYR A 132 -16.31 4.71 7.75
CA TYR A 132 -15.23 5.62 7.38
C TYR A 132 -15.18 6.83 8.30
N SER A 133 -16.33 7.46 8.57
CA SER A 133 -16.40 8.71 9.34
C SER A 133 -15.80 8.54 10.74
N ALA A 134 -16.14 7.43 11.42
CA ALA A 134 -15.59 7.10 12.73
C ALA A 134 -14.07 6.83 12.69
N ALA A 135 -13.60 6.09 11.68
CA ALA A 135 -12.18 5.80 11.51
C ALA A 135 -11.36 7.05 11.17
N PHE A 136 -11.85 7.89 10.25
CA PHE A 136 -11.16 9.08 9.77
C PHE A 136 -11.05 10.15 10.86
N ALA A 137 -12.10 10.39 11.64
CA ALA A 137 -12.10 11.38 12.72
C ALA A 137 -10.95 11.14 13.73
N ASN A 138 -10.64 9.88 14.01
CA ASN A 138 -9.61 9.48 14.99
C ASN A 138 -8.23 9.23 14.38
N SER A 139 -8.14 9.16 13.04
CA SER A 139 -6.95 8.68 12.33
C SER A 139 -5.66 9.48 12.63
N ARG A 140 -5.75 10.81 12.74
CA ARG A 140 -4.59 11.68 13.05
C ARG A 140 -4.10 11.53 14.48
N ALA A 141 -5.01 11.42 15.44
CA ALA A 141 -4.66 11.19 16.85
C ALA A 141 -4.02 9.80 17.03
N LEU A 142 -4.59 8.78 16.39
CA LEU A 142 -4.01 7.43 16.34
C LEU A 142 -2.63 7.42 15.69
N HIS A 143 -2.45 8.13 14.57
CA HIS A 143 -1.13 8.26 13.95
C HIS A 143 -0.12 8.90 14.91
N ALA A 144 -0.49 9.98 15.60
CA ALA A 144 0.39 10.66 16.55
C ALA A 144 0.77 9.78 17.75
N SER A 145 -0.20 9.04 18.32
CA SER A 145 0.09 8.13 19.45
C SER A 145 1.04 7.02 19.06
N VAL A 146 0.89 6.48 17.84
CA VAL A 146 1.79 5.48 17.28
C VAL A 146 3.20 6.04 17.04
N MET A 147 3.32 7.27 16.51
CA MET A 147 4.63 7.92 16.32
C MET A 147 5.37 8.12 17.64
N ALA A 148 4.64 8.27 18.75
CA ALA A 148 5.20 8.49 20.08
C ALA A 148 5.66 7.19 20.78
N LEU A 149 5.37 6.01 20.22
CA LEU A 149 5.83 4.75 20.79
C LEU A 149 7.35 4.61 20.61
N GLU A 150 8.04 4.14 21.65
CA GLU A 150 9.49 3.85 21.58
C GLU A 150 9.80 2.66 20.67
N THR A 151 8.87 1.70 20.57
CA THR A 151 9.00 0.48 19.75
C THR A 151 7.72 0.23 18.93
N PRO A 152 7.46 1.05 17.90
CA PRO A 152 6.29 0.86 17.07
C PRO A 152 6.42 -0.43 16.25
N SER A 153 5.64 -1.45 16.61
CA SER A 153 5.54 -2.68 15.82
C SER A 153 4.60 -2.46 14.64
N ILE A 154 5.09 -1.81 13.58
CA ILE A 154 4.33 -1.57 12.35
C ILE A 154 5.05 -2.15 11.15
N VAL A 155 4.35 -3.00 10.40
CA VAL A 155 4.83 -3.73 9.22
C VAL A 155 4.24 -3.10 7.94
N GLN A 156 4.77 -1.98 7.45
CA GLN A 156 4.35 -1.39 6.14
C GLN A 156 5.19 -1.86 4.96
N VAL A 157 4.93 -3.04 4.40
CA VAL A 157 5.78 -3.59 3.32
C VAL A 157 5.58 -2.86 1.98
N PRO A 158 6.67 -2.46 1.27
CA PRO A 158 6.58 -1.88 -0.07
C PRO A 158 5.96 -2.90 -1.02
N GLY A 159 5.35 -2.43 -2.11
CA GLY A 159 4.62 -3.33 -3.00
C GLY A 159 5.34 -3.90 -4.20
N ALA A 160 4.65 -4.86 -4.84
CA ALA A 160 5.12 -5.86 -5.79
C ALA A 160 5.96 -5.34 -6.98
N GLU A 161 5.75 -4.12 -7.47
CA GLU A 161 6.61 -3.54 -8.53
C GLU A 161 8.07 -3.37 -8.09
N ALA A 162 8.32 -3.19 -6.79
CA ALA A 162 9.67 -3.25 -6.22
C ALA A 162 10.27 -4.67 -6.20
N PHE A 163 9.58 -5.70 -6.70
CA PHE A 163 9.96 -7.11 -6.56
C PHE A 163 10.19 -7.83 -7.90
N GLN A 164 9.81 -7.25 -9.05
CA GLN A 164 9.81 -7.96 -10.34
C GLN A 164 11.08 -7.83 -11.19
N ARG A 165 12.04 -6.99 -10.82
CA ARG A 165 13.34 -6.91 -11.51
C ARG A 165 14.46 -7.39 -10.58
N ALA A 166 15.03 -8.56 -10.90
CA ALA A 166 16.34 -9.10 -10.48
C ALA A 166 16.33 -10.40 -9.60
N PRO A 167 17.44 -11.17 -9.59
CA PRO A 167 17.54 -12.59 -9.18
C PRO A 167 17.48 -12.75 -7.63
N PRO A 168 17.52 -13.97 -7.05
CA PRO A 168 17.12 -14.18 -5.66
C PRO A 168 18.04 -13.41 -4.72
N THR A 169 17.47 -12.52 -3.93
CA THR A 169 18.13 -11.67 -2.95
C THR A 169 17.52 -11.96 -1.58
N THR A 170 18.34 -12.00 -0.53
CA THR A 170 17.85 -11.97 0.85
C THR A 170 17.27 -10.59 1.09
N LYS A 171 15.97 -10.50 1.34
CA LYS A 171 15.25 -9.22 1.49
C LYS A 171 15.11 -8.92 2.97
N LEU A 172 15.79 -7.86 3.43
CA LEU A 172 15.62 -7.32 4.77
C LEU A 172 14.67 -6.11 4.68
N ALA A 173 13.58 -6.16 5.43
CA ALA A 173 12.66 -5.02 5.55
C ALA A 173 13.05 -4.20 6.79
N PHE A 174 13.14 -2.88 6.64
CA PHE A 174 13.49 -1.93 7.69
C PHE A 174 12.37 -0.92 7.84
N CYS A 175 11.99 -0.59 9.07
CA CYS A 175 11.07 0.52 9.32
C CYS A 175 11.83 1.85 9.20
N SER A 176 11.18 2.87 8.64
CA SER A 176 11.75 4.21 8.67
C SER A 176 11.83 4.69 10.12
N PRO A 177 13.01 5.15 10.58
CA PRO A 177 13.16 5.64 11.94
C PRO A 177 12.34 6.91 12.21
N THR A 178 11.95 7.64 11.16
CA THR A 178 11.14 8.86 11.26
C THR A 178 9.66 8.64 10.91
N ASN A 179 9.30 7.45 10.42
CA ASN A 179 7.92 7.11 10.08
C ASN A 179 7.71 5.58 10.12
N PRO A 180 7.27 4.99 11.24
CA PRO A 180 7.01 3.56 11.32
C PRO A 180 5.92 3.07 10.36
N PHE A 181 5.16 3.97 9.72
CA PHE A 181 4.28 3.62 8.60
C PHE A 181 5.01 3.51 7.24
N THR A 182 6.34 3.45 7.21
CA THR A 182 7.10 3.28 5.97
C THR A 182 8.11 2.16 6.19
N LEU A 183 8.07 1.07 5.41
CA LEU A 183 9.21 0.16 5.35
C LEU A 183 10.04 0.42 4.10
N PHE A 184 11.34 0.15 4.22
CA PHE A 184 12.31 0.05 3.15
C PHE A 184 12.70 -1.41 2.97
N VAL A 185 12.86 -1.87 1.74
CA VAL A 185 13.42 -3.19 1.47
C VAL A 185 14.85 -3.01 0.98
N LEU A 186 15.82 -3.41 1.80
CA LEU A 186 17.22 -3.48 1.38
C LEU A 186 17.42 -4.76 0.59
N ARG A 187 17.96 -4.62 -0.62
CA ARG A 187 18.36 -5.75 -1.45
C ARG A 187 19.83 -6.06 -1.15
N GLN A 188 20.11 -7.16 -0.46
CA GLN A 188 21.46 -7.69 -0.38
C GLN A 188 21.63 -8.82 -1.41
N PRO A 189 22.70 -8.80 -2.23
CA PRO A 189 23.04 -9.96 -3.05
C PRO A 189 23.27 -11.17 -2.13
N VAL A 190 22.68 -12.32 -2.49
CA VAL A 190 22.96 -13.58 -1.81
C VAL A 190 24.46 -13.85 -1.97
N ARG A 191 25.21 -13.82 -0.87
CA ARG A 191 26.59 -14.29 -0.89
C ARG A 191 26.54 -15.79 -1.21
N PRO A 192 27.28 -16.28 -2.21
CA PRO A 192 27.38 -17.71 -2.43
C PRO A 192 27.91 -18.36 -1.15
N LYS A 193 27.32 -19.51 -0.77
CA LYS A 193 27.90 -20.35 0.28
C LYS A 193 29.35 -20.64 -0.11
N CYS A 194 30.29 -20.19 0.71
CA CYS A 194 31.66 -20.68 0.63
C CYS A 194 31.55 -22.19 0.86
N ALA A 195 31.86 -22.99 -0.15
CA ALA A 195 32.00 -24.42 0.01
C ALA A 195 33.34 -24.63 0.72
N ASP A 196 33.28 -25.04 1.98
CA ASP A 196 34.44 -25.57 2.67
C ASP A 196 34.75 -26.98 2.11
N ASP A 197 36.05 -27.13 1.81
CA ASP A 197 36.90 -28.32 1.79
C ASP A 197 36.60 -29.48 0.83
N HIS A 198 37.53 -29.71 -0.11
CA HIS A 198 38.36 -30.93 -0.08
C HIS A 198 39.63 -30.84 -0.96
N GLU A 199 40.72 -31.16 -0.30
CA GLU A 199 42.11 -31.42 -0.69
C GLU A 199 42.28 -32.43 -1.85
N HIS A 200 43.15 -32.13 -2.83
CA HIS A 200 44.03 -33.14 -3.45
C HIS A 200 45.28 -32.56 -4.14
N LYS A 201 46.43 -33.14 -3.77
CA LYS A 201 47.80 -32.99 -4.30
C LYS A 201 47.90 -33.06 -5.84
N ALA A 202 48.87 -32.32 -6.40
CA ALA A 202 49.97 -32.90 -7.20
C ALA A 202 51.12 -31.90 -7.41
N SER A 203 52.31 -32.47 -7.48
CA SER A 203 53.66 -31.90 -7.47
C SER A 203 54.14 -31.36 -8.82
N GLU A 204 55.13 -30.46 -8.75
CA GLU A 204 56.40 -30.44 -9.52
C GLU A 204 56.66 -29.41 -10.65
N ARG A 205 57.95 -29.03 -10.69
CA ARG A 205 58.78 -28.15 -11.56
C ARG A 205 59.08 -26.79 -10.91
N VAL A 206 60.32 -26.44 -10.55
CA VAL A 206 61.67 -26.84 -11.05
C VAL A 206 62.63 -27.00 -9.88
#